data_AF-A0A7X6MXN6-F1
#
_entry.id   AF-A0A7X6MXN6-F1
#
_cell.length_a   1.000
_cell.length_b   1.000
_cell.length_c   1.000
_cell.angle_alpha   90.00
_cell.angle_beta   90.00
_cell.angle_gamma   90.00
#
_symmetry.space_group_name_H-M   'P 1'
#
loop_
_entity.id
_entity.type
_entity.pdbx_description
1 polymer ?
#
loop_
_entity_poly.entity_id
_entity_poly.type
_entity_poly.pdbx_seq_one_letter_code
_entity_poly.pdbx_strand_id
1 'polypeptide(L)'
;MNRLEPSTTVTTMAPTSPRYSESQINEAKNVACQASLTIDGPLTTVQQALAAFPDRTLPEAMDALARYQSVTIVEIEYLKSQTGPATPEPVKAGVAKYVAALLAEVDGATRGLADSEMNVRVGETKAAGEALAAACK
;
A
#
# COMPACT_ATOMS: atom_id res chain seq x y z
N MET A 1 4.97 -57.62 35.30
CA MET A 1 4.78 -57.21 33.89
C MET A 1 4.99 -55.70 33.83
N ASN A 2 6.17 -55.23 33.43
CA ASN A 2 6.44 -53.80 33.27
C ASN A 2 6.31 -53.44 31.79
N ARG A 3 5.32 -52.60 31.46
CA ARG A 3 5.14 -52.05 30.11
C ARG A 3 5.97 -50.76 30.02
N LEU A 4 7.00 -50.76 29.19
CA LEU A 4 7.72 -49.55 28.79
C LEU A 4 6.82 -48.80 27.80
N GLU A 5 6.34 -47.61 28.18
CA GLU A 5 5.64 -46.73 27.25
C GLU A 5 6.66 -46.00 26.37
N PRO A 6 6.44 -45.92 25.05
CA PRO A 6 7.31 -45.16 24.17
C PRO A 6 7.08 -43.67 24.38
N SER A 7 8.12 -42.95 24.80
CA SER A 7 8.09 -41.49 24.87
C SER A 7 8.17 -40.95 23.44
N THR A 8 7.04 -40.48 22.90
CA THR A 8 6.97 -39.85 21.59
C THR A 8 7.56 -38.44 21.69
N THR A 9 8.86 -38.31 21.44
CA THR A 9 9.50 -36.99 21.33
C THR A 9 9.00 -36.31 20.05
N VAL A 10 8.05 -35.39 20.19
CA VAL A 10 7.62 -34.52 19.09
C VAL A 10 8.72 -33.47 18.88
N THR A 11 9.56 -33.68 17.87
CA THR A 11 10.50 -32.66 17.41
C THR A 11 9.71 -31.57 16.70
N THR A 12 9.34 -30.52 17.42
CA THR A 12 8.81 -29.29 16.82
C THR A 12 9.94 -28.62 16.05
N MET A 13 9.97 -28.80 14.72
CA MET A 13 10.82 -27.97 13.86
C MET A 13 10.28 -26.53 13.88
N ALA A 14 11.03 -25.61 14.47
CA ALA A 14 10.74 -24.20 14.32
C ALA A 14 10.81 -23.83 12.82
N PRO A 15 9.81 -23.13 12.26
CA PRO A 15 9.87 -22.71 10.87
C PRO A 15 11.08 -21.78 10.68
N THR A 16 12.04 -22.20 9.86
CA THR A 16 13.15 -21.35 9.44
C THR A 16 12.60 -20.28 8.51
N SER A 17 12.78 -19.01 8.86
CA SER A 17 12.47 -17.91 7.95
C SER A 17 13.14 -18.15 6.59
N PRO A 18 12.43 -17.96 5.46
CA PRO A 18 13.04 -18.10 4.15
C PRO A 18 14.26 -17.18 4.06
N ARG A 19 15.42 -17.75 3.72
CA ARG A 19 16.61 -16.96 3.37
C ARG A 19 16.53 -16.67 1.88
N TYR A 20 16.32 -15.42 1.52
CA TYR A 20 16.32 -14.97 0.14
C TYR A 20 17.75 -14.73 -0.34
N SER A 21 18.06 -15.12 -1.57
CA SER A 21 19.31 -14.73 -2.22
C SER A 21 19.30 -13.23 -2.53
N GLU A 22 20.48 -12.66 -2.74
CA GLU A 22 20.61 -11.26 -3.17
C GLU A 22 19.86 -10.99 -4.47
N SER A 23 19.88 -11.94 -5.41
CA SER A 23 19.09 -11.85 -6.65
C SER A 23 17.58 -11.81 -6.41
N GLN A 24 17.06 -12.60 -5.47
CA GLN A 24 15.63 -12.58 -5.10
C GLN A 24 15.24 -11.26 -4.42
N ILE A 25 16.12 -10.72 -3.59
CA ILE A 25 15.89 -9.42 -2.92
C ILE A 25 15.88 -8.28 -3.94
N ASN A 26 16.84 -8.27 -4.87
CA ASN A 26 16.91 -7.24 -5.92
C ASN A 26 15.71 -7.29 -6.86
N GLU A 27 15.28 -8.50 -7.25
CA GLU A 27 14.07 -8.67 -8.05
C GLU A 27 12.83 -8.19 -7.30
N ALA A 28 12.68 -8.56 -6.03
CA ALA A 28 11.55 -8.12 -5.21
C ALA A 28 11.55 -6.60 -4.95
N LYS A 29 12.74 -5.96 -4.86
CA LYS A 29 12.86 -4.50 -4.84
C LYS A 29 12.34 -3.91 -6.15
N ASN A 30 12.80 -4.42 -7.29
CA ASN A 30 12.41 -3.91 -8.60
C ASN A 30 10.90 -4.04 -8.83
N VAL A 31 10.31 -5.20 -8.55
CA VAL A 31 8.87 -5.44 -8.70
C VAL A 31 8.05 -4.46 -7.87
N ALA A 32 8.35 -4.32 -6.57
CA ALA A 32 7.62 -3.39 -5.70
C ALA A 32 7.77 -1.92 -6.15
N CYS A 33 8.97 -1.53 -6.58
CA CYS A 33 9.23 -0.18 -7.05
C CYS A 33 8.55 0.12 -8.39
N GLN A 34 8.55 -0.80 -9.35
CA GLN A 34 7.81 -0.64 -10.59
C GLN A 34 6.29 -0.60 -10.35
N ALA A 35 5.78 -1.41 -9.43
CA ALA A 35 4.39 -1.35 -9.03
C ALA A 35 4.02 0.04 -8.47
N SER A 36 4.88 0.62 -7.63
CA SER A 36 4.65 1.97 -7.08
C SER A 36 4.56 3.07 -8.16
N LEU A 37 5.30 2.92 -9.26
CA LEU A 37 5.19 3.82 -10.42
C LEU A 37 3.94 3.53 -11.26
N THR A 38 3.55 2.26 -11.37
CA THR A 38 2.40 1.83 -12.16
C THR A 38 1.08 2.40 -11.62
N ILE A 39 0.93 2.46 -10.30
CA ILE A 39 -0.30 2.95 -9.67
C ILE A 39 -0.49 4.47 -9.75
N ASP A 40 0.58 5.24 -10.03
CA ASP A 40 0.56 6.70 -9.98
C ASP A 40 -0.42 7.30 -11.00
N GLY A 41 -0.43 6.77 -12.22
CA GLY A 41 -1.30 7.24 -13.31
C GLY A 41 -2.80 7.12 -12.98
N PRO A 42 -3.30 5.92 -12.64
CA PRO A 42 -4.69 5.73 -12.22
C PRO A 42 -5.07 6.61 -11.02
N LEU A 43 -4.25 6.64 -9.97
CA LEU A 43 -4.50 7.44 -8.76
C LEU A 43 -4.58 8.94 -9.06
N THR A 44 -3.62 9.48 -9.81
CA THR A 44 -3.62 10.89 -10.22
C THR A 44 -4.86 11.21 -11.04
N THR A 45 -5.26 10.32 -11.94
CA THR A 45 -6.43 10.52 -12.81
C THR A 45 -7.72 10.64 -11.98
N VAL A 46 -7.95 9.74 -11.03
CA VAL A 46 -9.17 9.79 -10.22
C VAL A 46 -9.16 10.93 -9.19
N GLN A 47 -8.00 11.29 -8.65
CA GLN A 47 -7.86 12.44 -7.75
C GLN A 47 -8.19 13.75 -8.47
N GLN A 48 -7.64 13.94 -9.68
CA GLN A 48 -7.92 15.12 -10.50
C GLN A 48 -9.39 15.19 -10.93
N ALA A 49 -9.99 14.05 -11.28
CA ALA A 49 -11.41 13.98 -11.64
C ALA A 49 -12.31 14.41 -10.48
N LEU A 50 -12.00 14.01 -9.24
CA LEU A 50 -12.74 14.46 -8.06
C LEU A 50 -12.50 15.94 -7.77
N ALA A 51 -11.25 16.41 -7.86
CA ALA A 51 -10.87 17.80 -7.60
C ALA A 51 -11.52 18.80 -8.58
N ALA A 52 -12.00 18.34 -9.74
CA ALA A 52 -12.71 19.16 -10.72
C ALA A 52 -14.10 19.64 -10.24
N PHE A 53 -14.60 19.14 -9.10
CA PHE A 53 -15.90 19.50 -8.53
C PHE A 53 -15.76 20.32 -7.24
N PRO A 54 -15.89 21.67 -7.31
CA PRO A 54 -15.91 22.51 -6.11
C PRO A 54 -17.13 22.24 -5.21
N ASP A 55 -18.29 21.97 -5.83
CA ASP A 55 -19.48 21.51 -5.11
C ASP A 55 -19.51 19.99 -5.08
N ARG A 56 -19.17 19.43 -3.92
CA ARG A 56 -19.12 17.98 -3.70
C ARG A 56 -20.48 17.34 -3.45
N THR A 57 -21.57 18.12 -3.46
CA THR A 57 -22.93 17.60 -3.29
C THR A 57 -23.60 17.19 -4.61
N LEU A 58 -22.97 17.54 -5.74
CA LEU A 58 -23.47 17.19 -7.06
C LEU A 58 -23.43 15.66 -7.29
N PRO A 59 -24.43 15.07 -7.98
CA PRO A 59 -24.41 13.65 -8.33
C PRO A 59 -23.12 13.22 -9.05
N GLU A 60 -22.62 14.05 -9.97
CA GLU A 60 -21.39 13.80 -10.71
C GLU A 60 -20.15 13.81 -9.80
N ALA A 61 -20.15 14.64 -8.75
CA ALA A 61 -19.08 14.65 -7.75
C ALA A 61 -19.12 13.39 -6.88
N MET A 62 -20.31 12.88 -6.56
CA MET A 62 -20.48 11.61 -5.83
C MET A 62 -20.03 10.41 -6.67
N ASP A 63 -20.30 10.41 -7.98
CA ASP A 63 -19.78 9.40 -8.91
C ASP A 63 -18.24 9.47 -9.01
N ALA A 64 -17.67 10.67 -9.07
CA ALA A 64 -16.22 10.86 -9.06
C ALA A 64 -15.60 10.37 -7.75
N LEU A 65 -16.24 10.64 -6.60
CA LEU A 65 -15.81 10.15 -5.29
C LEU A 65 -15.84 8.61 -5.23
N ALA A 66 -16.90 7.97 -5.71
CA ALA A 66 -17.01 6.52 -5.76
C ALA A 66 -15.90 5.89 -6.62
N ARG A 67 -15.55 6.51 -7.75
CA ARG A 67 -14.42 6.09 -8.59
C ARG A 67 -13.08 6.28 -7.88
N TYR A 68 -12.88 7.43 -7.23
CA TYR A 68 -11.67 7.71 -6.46
C TYR A 68 -11.46 6.68 -5.34
N GLN A 69 -12.50 6.37 -4.56
CA GLN A 69 -12.47 5.33 -3.54
C GLN A 69 -12.14 3.96 -4.13
N SER A 70 -12.85 3.55 -5.20
CA SER A 70 -12.70 2.22 -5.79
C SER A 70 -11.33 2.00 -6.40
N VAL A 71 -10.86 2.95 -7.22
CA VAL A 71 -9.53 2.86 -7.84
C VAL A 71 -8.45 2.87 -6.77
N THR A 72 -8.54 3.78 -5.79
CA THR A 72 -7.50 3.84 -4.74
C THR A 72 -7.36 2.54 -3.98
N ILE A 73 -8.46 1.88 -3.62
CA ILE A 73 -8.41 0.58 -2.94
C ILE A 73 -7.82 -0.50 -3.86
N VAL A 74 -8.23 -0.57 -5.13
CA VAL A 74 -7.68 -1.55 -6.09
C VAL A 74 -6.17 -1.37 -6.26
N GLU A 75 -5.71 -0.14 -6.44
CA GLU A 75 -4.29 0.17 -6.62
C GLU A 75 -3.47 -0.09 -5.34
N ILE A 76 -4.03 0.18 -4.16
CA ILE A 76 -3.41 -0.19 -2.88
C ILE A 76 -3.21 -1.71 -2.79
N GLU A 77 -4.24 -2.50 -3.11
CA GLU A 77 -4.14 -3.96 -3.03
C GLU A 77 -3.20 -4.51 -4.10
N TYR A 78 -3.16 -3.93 -5.29
CA TYR A 78 -2.15 -4.23 -6.29
C TYR A 78 -0.74 -3.97 -5.74
N LEU A 79 -0.45 -2.76 -5.22
CA LEU A 79 0.86 -2.44 -4.69
C LEU A 79 1.28 -3.37 -3.53
N LYS A 80 0.37 -3.68 -2.62
CA LYS A 80 0.62 -4.66 -1.54
C LYS A 80 0.95 -6.03 -2.10
N SER A 81 0.22 -6.49 -3.12
CA SER A 81 0.46 -7.79 -3.75
C SER A 81 1.85 -7.90 -4.41
N GLN A 82 2.39 -6.77 -4.90
CA GLN A 82 3.73 -6.67 -5.48
C GLN A 82 4.83 -6.46 -4.44
N THR A 83 4.46 -6.22 -3.17
CA THR A 83 5.38 -5.98 -2.06
C THR A 83 5.55 -7.26 -1.23
N GLY A 84 6.34 -8.19 -1.77
CA GLY A 84 6.52 -9.53 -1.21
C GLY A 84 7.45 -9.60 0.01
N PRO A 85 7.56 -10.77 0.64
CA PRO A 85 8.42 -10.98 1.81
C PRO A 85 9.91 -10.79 1.53
N ALA A 86 10.37 -10.97 0.29
CA ALA A 86 11.75 -10.71 -0.12
C ALA A 86 12.08 -9.22 -0.34
N THR A 87 11.06 -8.34 -0.40
CA THR A 87 11.27 -6.90 -0.60
C THR A 87 12.06 -6.31 0.58
N PRO A 88 13.09 -5.46 0.32
CA PRO A 88 13.85 -4.81 1.37
C PRO A 88 12.98 -3.97 2.31
N GLU A 89 13.37 -3.94 3.59
CA GLU A 89 12.60 -3.23 4.63
C GLU A 89 12.37 -1.73 4.34
N PRO A 90 13.35 -0.96 3.81
CA PRO A 90 13.10 0.44 3.46
C PRO A 90 11.96 0.63 2.46
N VAL A 91 11.84 -0.29 1.48
CA VAL A 91 10.76 -0.25 0.47
C VAL A 91 9.44 -0.69 1.08
N LYS A 92 9.41 -1.75 1.89
CA LYS A 92 8.20 -2.17 2.63
C LYS A 92 7.65 -1.06 3.51
N ALA A 93 8.52 -0.41 4.28
CA ALA A 93 8.16 0.71 5.14
C ALA A 93 7.66 1.91 4.32
N GLY A 94 8.28 2.19 3.17
CA GLY A 94 7.82 3.22 2.23
C GLY A 94 6.42 2.93 1.69
N VAL A 95 6.18 1.70 1.21
CA VAL A 95 4.87 1.24 0.73
C VAL A 95 3.81 1.35 1.84
N ALA A 96 4.11 0.88 3.05
CA ALA A 96 3.17 0.94 4.16
C ALA A 96 2.77 2.39 4.51
N LYS A 97 3.73 3.32 4.52
CA LYS A 97 3.45 4.75 4.75
C LYS A 97 2.63 5.36 3.62
N TYR A 98 2.97 5.05 2.37
CA TYR A 98 2.24 5.58 1.22
C TYR A 98 0.80 5.07 1.18
N VAL A 99 0.58 3.77 1.42
CA VAL A 99 -0.75 3.18 1.57
C VAL A 99 -1.54 3.84 2.70
N ALA A 100 -0.93 4.08 3.86
CA ALA A 100 -1.60 4.75 4.96
C ALA A 100 -2.04 6.18 4.60
N ALA A 101 -1.19 6.92 3.89
CA ALA A 101 -1.51 8.27 3.43
C ALA A 101 -2.66 8.28 2.39
N LEU A 102 -2.61 7.37 1.40
CA LEU A 102 -3.70 7.21 0.43
C LEU A 102 -5.04 6.89 1.10
N LEU A 103 -5.04 5.99 2.09
CA LEU A 103 -6.25 5.67 2.85
C LEU A 103 -6.77 6.87 3.65
N ALA A 104 -5.88 7.66 4.25
CA ALA A 104 -6.26 8.86 4.99
C ALA A 104 -6.84 9.95 4.07
N GLU A 105 -6.31 10.08 2.85
CA GLU A 105 -6.83 10.99 1.84
C GLU A 105 -8.22 10.58 1.35
N VAL A 106 -8.42 9.28 1.04
CA VAL A 106 -9.72 8.72 0.68
C VAL A 106 -10.74 8.88 1.81
N ASP A 107 -10.37 8.58 3.06
CA ASP A 107 -11.24 8.80 4.23
C ASP A 107 -11.63 10.28 4.36
N GLY A 108 -10.67 11.19 4.19
CA GLY A 108 -10.93 12.63 4.21
C GLY A 108 -11.91 13.08 3.14
N ALA A 109 -11.71 12.61 1.90
CA ALA A 109 -12.61 12.90 0.79
C ALA A 109 -14.02 12.34 1.05
N THR A 110 -14.09 11.12 1.58
CA THR A 110 -15.34 10.42 1.91
C THR A 110 -16.15 11.13 2.98
N ARG A 111 -15.47 11.69 3.99
CA ARG A 111 -16.10 12.45 5.09
C ARG A 111 -16.45 13.89 4.70
N GLY A 112 -16.06 14.34 3.51
CA GLY A 112 -16.27 15.72 3.08
C GLY A 112 -15.48 16.72 3.93
N LEU A 113 -14.24 16.41 4.30
CA LEU A 113 -13.38 17.34 5.03
C LEU A 113 -13.21 18.65 4.25
N ALA A 114 -12.95 19.73 5.00
CA ALA A 114 -12.68 21.04 4.41
C ALA A 114 -11.44 21.00 3.50
N ASP A 115 -11.40 21.85 2.48
CA ASP A 115 -10.30 21.86 1.51
C ASP A 115 -8.93 22.08 2.16
N SER A 116 -8.85 22.88 3.23
CA SER A 116 -7.60 23.06 3.99
C SER A 116 -7.09 21.75 4.61
N GLU A 117 -7.98 20.93 5.16
CA GLU A 117 -7.64 19.62 5.74
C GLU A 117 -7.34 18.57 4.66
N MET A 118 -8.00 18.67 3.51
CA MET A 118 -7.71 17.83 2.34
C MET A 118 -6.33 18.16 1.76
N ASN A 119 -5.96 19.44 1.66
CA ASN A 119 -4.66 19.86 1.17
C ASN A 119 -3.50 19.33 2.04
N VAL A 120 -3.69 19.23 3.36
CA VAL A 120 -2.72 18.59 4.26
C VAL A 120 -2.51 17.12 3.86
N ARG A 121 -3.61 16.36 3.68
CA ARG A 121 -3.55 14.93 3.33
C ARG A 121 -2.93 14.70 1.96
N VAL A 122 -3.29 15.50 0.95
CA VAL A 122 -2.65 15.46 -0.38
C VAL A 122 -1.14 15.71 -0.26
N GLY A 123 -0.74 16.67 0.58
CA GLY A 123 0.67 16.93 0.87
C GLY A 123 1.38 15.74 1.54
N GLU A 124 0.73 15.11 2.51
CA GLU A 124 1.25 13.91 3.19
C GLU A 124 1.37 12.71 2.24
N THR A 125 0.37 12.48 1.39
CA THR A 125 0.39 11.45 0.32
C THR A 125 1.55 11.68 -0.63
N LYS A 126 1.74 12.93 -1.08
CA LYS A 126 2.88 13.30 -1.95
C LYS A 126 4.21 13.04 -1.26
N ALA A 127 4.38 13.50 -0.03
CA ALA A 127 5.61 13.30 0.74
C ALA A 127 5.92 11.80 0.96
N ALA A 128 4.90 10.99 1.22
CA ALA A 128 5.05 9.54 1.37
C ALA A 128 5.45 8.88 0.04
N GLY A 129 4.86 9.30 -1.09
CA GLY A 129 5.25 8.85 -2.43
C GLY A 129 6.71 9.21 -2.76
N GLU A 130 7.14 10.44 -2.46
CA GLU A 130 8.53 10.88 -2.64
C GLU A 130 9.51 10.08 -1.77
N ALA A 131 9.15 9.78 -0.52
CA ALA A 131 9.96 8.94 0.36
C ALA A 131 10.06 7.49 -0.15
N LEU A 132 8.98 6.92 -0.69
CA LEU A 132 9.00 5.61 -1.34
C LEU A 132 9.89 5.63 -2.59
N ALA A 133 9.76 6.65 -3.45
CA ALA A 133 10.60 6.81 -4.61
C ALA A 133 12.10 6.91 -4.25
N ALA A 134 12.43 7.56 -3.12
CA ALA A 134 13.80 7.60 -2.60
C ALA A 134 14.29 6.22 -2.13
N ALA A 135 13.45 5.43 -1.46
CA ALA A 135 13.79 4.05 -1.06
C ALA A 135 13.97 3.09 -2.26
N CYS A 136 13.38 3.43 -3.40
CA CYS A 136 13.49 2.68 -4.64
C CYS A 136 14.76 2.97 -5.45
N LYS A 137 15.48 4.06 -5.13
CA LYS A 137 16.82 4.33 -5.68
C LYS A 137 17.87 3.45 -5.00
#